data_AF-A0A4V0I988-F1
#
_entry.id   AF-A0A4V0I988-F1
#
_cell.length_a   1.000
_cell.length_b   1.000
_cell.length_c   1.000
_cell.angle_alpha   90.00
_cell.angle_beta   90.00
_cell.angle_gamma   90.00
#
_symmetry.space_group_name_H-M   'P 1'
#
loop_
_entity.id
_entity.type
_entity.pdbx_description
1 polymer ?
#
loop_
_entity_poly.entity_id
_entity_poly.type
_entity_poly.pdbx_seq_one_letter_code
_entity_poly.pdbx_strand_id
1 'polypeptide(L)' 'MNTLVDDTDDPRPSDPPFLFCTLLAAHSSGDRVLESLARDWLAEVGIRVVFDESYSPGQRGASR' A
#
# COMPACT_ATOMS: atom_id res chain seq x y z
N MET A 1 12.47 -15.23 -36.12
CA MET A 1 12.86 -14.62 -34.83
C MET A 1 11.58 -14.07 -34.22
N ASN A 2 10.92 -14.85 -33.37
CA ASN A 2 9.74 -14.37 -32.65
C ASN A 2 10.24 -13.59 -31.45
N THR A 3 10.19 -12.27 -31.53
CA THR A 3 10.26 -11.38 -30.36
C THR A 3 9.01 -11.65 -29.54
N LEU A 4 9.17 -12.34 -28.41
CA LEU A 4 8.20 -12.31 -27.32
C LEU A 4 8.06 -10.83 -26.94
N VAL A 5 6.94 -10.22 -27.30
CA VAL A 5 6.53 -8.96 -26.69
C VAL A 5 6.26 -9.29 -25.23
N ASP A 6 7.12 -8.77 -24.37
CA ASP A 6 6.99 -8.84 -22.92
C ASP A 6 5.78 -7.95 -22.56
N ASP A 7 4.65 -8.58 -22.25
CA ASP A 7 3.37 -7.93 -21.90
C ASP A 7 3.43 -7.31 -20.47
N THR A 8 4.59 -6.80 -20.07
CA THR A 8 4.95 -6.45 -18.68
C THR A 8 4.64 -5.00 -18.30
N ASP A 9 3.97 -4.24 -19.17
CA ASP A 9 3.59 -2.85 -18.87
C ASP A 9 2.19 -2.75 -18.22
N ASP A 10 1.40 -3.84 -18.21
CA ASP A 10 0.08 -3.81 -17.58
C ASP A 10 0.21 -3.91 -16.04
N PRO A 11 -0.18 -2.86 -15.29
CA PRO A 11 -0.05 -2.85 -13.85
C PRO A 11 -0.94 -3.93 -13.22
N ARG A 12 -0.32 -4.87 -12.51
CA ARG A 12 -1.04 -5.93 -11.82
C ARG A 12 -1.52 -5.45 -10.46
N PRO A 13 -2.68 -5.92 -9.99
CA PRO A 13 -3.19 -5.59 -8.65
C PRO A 13 -2.24 -6.04 -7.52
N SER A 14 -1.36 -7.01 -7.80
CA SER A 14 -0.33 -7.49 -6.88
C SER A 14 0.93 -6.63 -6.87
N ASP A 15 1.07 -5.66 -7.78
CA ASP A 15 2.25 -4.82 -7.80
C ASP A 15 2.23 -3.86 -6.59
N PRO A 16 3.41 -3.56 -6.00
CA PRO A 16 3.49 -2.80 -4.76
C PRO A 16 2.67 -1.49 -4.73
N PRO A 17 2.63 -0.67 -5.81
CA PRO A 17 1.82 0.56 -5.82
C PRO A 17 0.32 0.32 -5.53
N PHE A 18 -0.28 -0.72 -6.10
CA PHE A 18 -1.69 -1.05 -5.89
C PHE A 18 -1.94 -1.59 -4.50
N LEU A 19 -0.99 -2.37 -3.98
CA LEU A 19 -1.05 -2.88 -2.63
C LEU A 19 -0.96 -1.75 -1.60
N PHE A 20 -0.16 -0.72 -1.83
CA PHE A 20 -0.14 0.48 -0.98
C PHE A 20 -1.49 1.21 -0.99
N CYS A 21 -2.09 1.40 -2.17
CA CYS A 21 -3.41 2.03 -2.28
C CYS A 21 -4.48 1.21 -1.54
N THR A 22 -4.44 -0.11 -1.70
CA THR A 22 -5.35 -1.05 -1.01
C THR A 22 -5.17 -0.98 0.50
N LEU A 23 -3.92 -1.03 0.97
CA LEU A 23 -3.59 -0.94 2.38
C LEU A 23 -4.06 0.39 3.00
N LEU A 24 -3.85 1.51 2.29
CA LEU A 24 -4.29 2.83 2.74
C LEU A 24 -5.82 2.93 2.80
N ALA A 25 -6.52 2.41 1.78
CA ALA A 25 -7.98 2.41 1.76
C ALA A 25 -8.55 1.53 2.89
N ALA A 26 -8.00 0.34 3.10
CA ALA A 26 -8.40 -0.57 4.17
C ALA A 26 -8.16 0.03 5.56
N HIS A 27 -7.00 0.65 5.77
CA HIS A 27 -6.70 1.35 7.02
C HIS A 27 -7.66 2.52 7.27
N SER A 28 -7.95 3.32 6.24
CA SER A 28 -8.88 4.44 6.34
C SER A 28 -10.34 4.02 6.56
N SER A 29 -10.76 2.87 6.06
CA SER A 29 -12.12 2.35 6.26
C SER A 29 -12.27 1.55 7.56
N GLY A 30 -11.15 1.18 8.20
CA GLY A 30 -11.13 0.30 9.37
C GLY A 30 -11.31 -1.18 9.02
N ASP A 31 -11.17 -1.57 7.75
CA ASP A 31 -11.24 -2.97 7.31
C ASP A 31 -9.96 -3.73 7.69
N ARG A 32 -9.99 -4.38 8.86
CA ARG A 32 -8.84 -5.11 9.41
C ARG A 32 -8.45 -6.35 8.62
N VAL A 33 -9.39 -6.97 7.91
CA VAL A 33 -9.12 -8.19 7.13
C VAL A 33 -8.35 -7.80 5.87
N LEU A 34 -8.85 -6.80 5.13
CA LEU A 34 -8.17 -6.31 3.94
C LEU A 34 -6.82 -5.65 4.28
N GLU A 35 -6.74 -4.93 5.39
CA GLU A 35 -5.50 -4.34 5.89
C GLU A 35 -4.44 -5.41 6.18
N SER A 36 -4.82 -6.53 6.81
CA SER A 36 -3.90 -7.64 7.09
C SER A 36 -3.45 -8.33 5.81
N LEU A 37 -4.38 -8.60 4.89
CA LEU A 37 -4.07 -9.23 3.60
C LEU A 37 -3.11 -8.39 2.75
N ALA A 38 -3.35 -7.08 2.66
CA ALA A 38 -2.46 -6.18 1.92
C ALA A 38 -1.07 -6.08 2.55
N ARG A 39 -0.97 -6.14 3.89
CA ARG A 39 0.33 -6.22 4.58
C ARG A 39 1.07 -7.52 4.27
N ASP A 40 0.38 -8.64 4.26
CA ASP A 40 0.99 -9.95 3.98
C ASP A 40 1.55 -9.99 2.55
N TRP A 41 0.79 -9.53 1.56
CA TRP A 41 1.26 -9.44 0.17
C TRP A 41 2.44 -8.48 -0.01
N LEU A 42 2.46 -7.34 0.70
CA LEU A 42 3.63 -6.46 0.70
C LEU A 42 4.84 -7.11 1.37
N ALA A 43 4.63 -7.90 2.43
CA ALA A 43 5.70 -8.61 3.12
C ALA A 43 6.30 -9.73 2.26
N GLU A 44 5.51 -10.40 1.43
CA GLU A 44 5.97 -11.41 0.46
C GLU A 44 6.99 -10.83 -0.53
N VAL A 45 6.84 -9.56 -0.92
CA VAL A 45 7.79 -8.84 -1.77
C VAL A 45 8.86 -8.06 -0.98
N GLY A 46 8.95 -8.30 0.33
CA GLY A 46 10.00 -7.75 1.20
C GLY A 46 9.71 -6.35 1.75
N ILE A 47 8.47 -5.85 1.64
CA ILE A 47 8.07 -4.51 2.09
C ILE A 47 7.29 -4.61 3.40
N ARG A 48 7.71 -3.87 4.42
CA ARG A 48 6.97 -3.74 5.69
C ARG A 48 6.43 -2.34 5.84
N VAL A 49 5.14 -2.23 6.16
CA VAL A 49 4.45 -0.95 6.33
C VAL A 49 3.93 -0.82 7.75
N VAL A 50 4.23 0.31 8.38
CA VAL A 50 3.75 0.70 9.71
C VAL A 50 3.09 2.07 9.56
N PHE A 51 1.87 2.22 10.06
CA PHE A 51 1.22 3.53 10.14
C PHE A 51 1.70 4.25 11.39
N ASP A 52 2.08 5.52 11.24
CA ASP A 52 2.46 6.36 12.37
C ASP A 52 1.18 6.85 13.08
N GLU A 53 0.89 6.27 14.24
CA GLU A 53 -0.27 6.65 15.07
C GLU A 53 -0.09 8.03 15.74
N SER A 54 1.13 8.56 15.77
CA SER A 54 1.41 9.93 16.25
C SER A 54 1.17 10.97 15.16
N TYR A 55 0.97 10.55 13.91
CA TYR A 55 0.64 11.44 12.81
C TYR A 55 -0.82 11.89 12.91
N SER A 56 -1.02 13.00 13.62
CA SER A 56 -2.26 13.76 13.59
C SER A 56 -2.15 14.86 12.52
N PRO A 57 -2.87 14.78 11.38
CA PRO A 57 -2.94 15.87 10.42
C PRO A 57 -3.70 17.04 11.04
N GLY A 58 -2.99 17.88 11.81
CA GLY A 58 -3.57 18.97 12.58
C GLY A 58 -2.62 19.66 13.57
N GLN A 59 -1.49 19.05 13.93
CA GLN A 59 -0.56 19.62 14.94
C GLN A 59 0.46 20.65 14.40
N ARG A 60 0.36 21.04 13.12
CA ARG A 60 1.34 21.94 12.46
C ARG A 60 1.15 23.44 12.74
N GLY A 61 0.46 23.84 13.81
CA GLY A 61 0.16 25.26 14.02
C GLY A 61 -0.43 25.70 15.36
N ALA A 62 -0.19 24.98 16.46
CA ALA A 62 -0.56 25.48 17.79
C ALA A 62 0.69 26.04 18.51
N SER A 63 1.23 27.14 17.99
CA SER A 63 2.10 28.04 18.75
C SER A 63 1.42 29.41 18.81
N ARG A 64 0.78 29.69 19.94
CA ARG A 64 0.44 31.04 20.39
C ARG A 64 0.67 31.12 21.88
#